data_AF-A0A1H4ZWA6-F1
#
_entry.id   AF-A0A1H4ZWA6-F1
#
_cell.length_a   1.000
_cell.length_b   1.000
_cell.length_c   1.000
_cell.angle_alpha   90.00
_cell.angle_beta   90.00
_cell.angle_gamma   90.00
#
_symmetry.space_group_name_H-M   'P 1'
#
loop_
_entity.id
_entity.type
_entity.pdbx_description
1 polymer ?
#
loop_
_entity_poly.entity_id
_entity_poly.type
_entity_poly.pdbx_seq_one_letter_code
_entity_poly.pdbx_strand_id
1 'polypeptide(L)'
;MGIWEQTGYDVRLDWGAVLVIVDVLSFSATTDLVANRALPVRRRGVARAAGAVIVGEGELTRRPSSVTEIPPGALPVSPRPTAQRWVRPSRRPARTCSRAASATPIAAGERWGVNIFGDGETSGPLRPCVEDQMGAGAIAAALAGLGLALSAEAALAARSVDVTALATCVSSRELTEAGHGGDVVLAARTDVSDAAPVLIEGVLT
;
A
#
# COMPACT_ATOMS: atom_id res chain seq x y z
N MET A 1 -38.14 6.89 -2.00
CA MET A 1 -37.20 5.75 -1.93
C MET A 1 -35.92 6.28 -1.31
N GLY A 2 -35.47 5.74 -0.18
CA GLY A 2 -34.19 6.15 0.42
C GLY A 2 -33.03 5.48 -0.31
N ILE A 3 -31.92 6.20 -0.46
CA ILE A 3 -30.62 5.64 -0.86
C ILE A 3 -29.95 5.17 0.44
N TRP A 4 -29.45 3.93 0.48
CA TRP A 4 -28.78 3.36 1.64
C TRP A 4 -27.27 3.57 1.54
N GLU A 5 -26.64 3.90 2.67
CA GLU A 5 -25.19 4.11 2.81
C GLU A 5 -24.62 3.21 3.91
N GLN A 6 -23.30 3.05 3.96
CA GLN A 6 -22.63 2.29 5.03
C GLN A 6 -22.43 3.11 6.33
N THR A 7 -23.18 4.20 6.48
CA THR A 7 -23.13 5.18 7.59
C THR A 7 -23.64 4.56 8.90
N GLY A 8 -22.81 3.72 9.52
CA GLY A 8 -23.12 2.92 10.70
C GLY A 8 -22.06 1.86 11.03
N TYR A 9 -21.16 1.58 10.07
CA TYR A 9 -20.01 0.72 10.28
C TYR A 9 -18.73 1.52 10.51
N ASP A 10 -17.81 0.95 11.29
CA ASP A 10 -16.48 1.54 11.52
C ASP A 10 -15.55 1.27 10.32
N VAL A 11 -15.72 0.12 9.64
CA VAL A 11 -14.94 -0.26 8.45
C VAL A 11 -15.85 -0.44 7.25
N ARG A 12 -15.53 0.25 6.16
CA ARG A 12 -16.38 0.38 4.98
C ARG A 12 -15.60 0.17 3.69
N LEU A 13 -16.30 -0.10 2.57
CA LEU A 13 -15.70 -0.21 1.22
C LEU A 13 -16.32 0.77 0.20
N ASP A 14 -17.14 1.72 0.65
CA ASP A 14 -17.59 2.87 -0.14
C ASP A 14 -16.64 4.07 0.07
N TRP A 15 -16.80 4.79 1.19
CA TRP A 15 -16.07 5.99 1.57
C TRP A 15 -15.98 6.11 3.10
N GLY A 16 -14.86 6.64 3.59
CA GLY A 16 -14.60 6.78 5.02
C GLY A 16 -13.73 8.00 5.34
N ALA A 17 -13.66 8.34 6.62
CA ALA A 17 -12.84 9.46 7.09
C ALA A 17 -11.34 9.21 6.89
N VAL A 18 -10.92 7.94 6.92
CA VAL A 18 -9.54 7.51 6.66
C VAL A 18 -9.51 6.53 5.50
N LEU A 19 -8.74 6.87 4.46
CA LEU A 19 -8.43 5.98 3.35
C LEU A 19 -7.16 5.19 3.64
N VAL A 20 -7.22 3.87 3.51
CA VAL A 20 -6.04 3.00 3.56
C VAL A 20 -5.82 2.41 2.19
N ILE A 21 -4.84 2.91 1.45
CA ILE A 21 -4.46 2.38 0.14
C ILE A 21 -3.58 1.15 0.31
N VAL A 22 -3.99 0.11 -0.39
CA VAL A 22 -3.34 -1.19 -0.41
C VAL A 22 -2.83 -1.47 -1.81
N ASP A 23 -1.50 -1.55 -1.93
CA ASP A 23 -0.75 -1.94 -3.12
C ASP A 23 0.32 -2.94 -2.65
N VAL A 24 -0.02 -4.23 -2.64
CA VAL A 24 0.80 -5.29 -2.02
C VAL A 24 2.08 -5.54 -2.81
N LEU A 25 2.00 -5.49 -4.13
CA LEU A 25 3.09 -5.73 -5.07
C LEU A 25 3.23 -4.49 -5.97
N SER A 26 4.02 -3.47 -5.61
CA SER A 26 5.08 -3.44 -4.59
C SER A 26 5.05 -2.18 -3.71
N PHE A 27 4.27 -1.16 -4.08
CA PHE A 27 4.53 0.20 -3.61
C PHE A 27 4.38 0.33 -2.09
N SER A 28 3.33 -0.27 -1.50
CA SER A 28 3.15 -0.21 -0.05
C SER A 28 4.21 -1.02 0.69
N ALA A 29 4.71 -2.11 0.09
CA ALA A 29 5.80 -2.91 0.67
C ALA A 29 7.14 -2.17 0.66
N THR A 30 7.45 -1.45 -0.41
CA THR A 30 8.64 -0.57 -0.48
C THR A 30 8.51 0.58 0.52
N THR A 31 7.33 1.21 0.60
CA THR A 31 7.07 2.34 1.50
C THR A 31 7.23 1.94 2.98
N ASP A 32 6.72 0.78 3.35
CA ASP A 32 6.87 0.20 4.69
C ASP A 32 8.34 0.03 5.12
N LEU A 33 9.18 -0.47 4.22
CA LEU A 33 10.61 -0.69 4.49
C LEU A 33 11.39 0.62 4.67
N VAL A 34 11.00 1.68 3.95
CA VAL A 34 11.69 2.97 3.98
C VAL A 34 11.20 3.90 5.09
N ALA A 35 9.95 3.75 5.54
CA ALA A 35 9.30 4.69 6.45
C ALA A 35 10.01 4.86 7.80
N ASN A 36 10.63 3.79 8.31
CA ASN A 36 11.38 3.85 9.57
C ASN A 36 12.88 4.20 9.40
N ARG A 37 13.34 4.42 8.17
CA ARG A 37 14.77 4.49 7.83
C ARG A 37 15.17 5.75 7.09
N ALA A 38 14.21 6.54 6.62
CA ALA A 38 14.47 7.58 5.64
C ALA A 38 13.52 8.76 5.85
N LEU A 39 14.02 10.00 5.76
CA LEU A 39 13.18 11.19 5.90
C LEU A 39 12.42 11.44 4.60
N PRO A 40 11.11 11.72 4.66
CA PRO A 40 10.34 11.89 3.44
C PRO A 40 10.52 13.29 2.86
N VAL A 41 10.67 13.37 1.54
CA VAL A 41 10.95 14.63 0.83
C VAL A 41 9.95 14.88 -0.28
N ARG A 42 9.44 16.11 -0.30
CA ARG A 42 8.39 16.56 -1.21
C ARG A 42 8.90 16.91 -2.61
N ARG A 43 10.17 17.30 -2.73
CA ARG A 43 10.80 17.74 -3.98
C ARG A 43 12.15 17.04 -4.21
N ARG A 44 12.25 16.26 -5.29
CA ARG A 44 13.48 15.57 -5.71
C ARG A 44 14.70 16.49 -5.78
N GLY A 45 14.52 17.69 -6.35
CA GLY A 45 15.61 18.65 -6.49
C GLY A 45 16.20 19.11 -5.15
N VAL A 46 15.37 19.24 -4.11
CA VAL A 46 15.83 19.63 -2.77
C VAL A 46 16.57 18.47 -2.11
N ALA A 47 16.05 17.25 -2.24
CA ALA A 47 16.70 16.04 -1.73
C ALA A 47 18.09 15.84 -2.36
N ARG A 48 18.17 15.96 -3.69
CA ARG A 48 19.42 15.83 -4.44
C ARG A 48 20.43 16.91 -4.04
N ALA A 49 19.99 18.15 -3.86
CA ALA A 49 20.86 19.24 -3.39
C ALA A 49 21.39 19.02 -1.97
N ALA A 50 20.69 18.25 -1.14
CA ALA A 50 21.10 17.87 0.20
C ALA A 50 21.98 16.58 0.24
N GLY A 51 22.35 16.02 -0.90
CA GLY A 51 23.18 14.81 -0.98
C GLY A 51 22.42 13.51 -0.70
N ALA A 52 21.09 13.53 -0.72
CA ALA A 52 20.28 12.36 -0.42
C ALA A 52 20.27 11.33 -1.56
N VAL A 53 20.28 10.05 -1.18
CA VAL A 53 20.03 8.94 -2.10
C VAL A 53 18.52 8.81 -2.32
N ILE A 54 18.07 8.92 -3.57
CA ILE A 54 16.65 8.92 -3.92
C ILE A 54 16.19 7.49 -4.25
N VAL A 55 15.19 6.99 -3.50
CA VAL A 55 14.54 5.70 -3.82
C VAL A 55 13.76 5.81 -5.14
N GLY A 56 14.04 4.90 -6.06
CA GLY A 56 13.54 4.87 -7.44
C GLY A 56 14.55 5.35 -8.49
N GLU A 57 15.81 5.56 -8.12
CA GLU A 57 16.91 5.94 -9.03
C GLU A 57 18.15 5.07 -8.74
N GLY A 58 18.91 4.68 -9.77
CA GLY A 58 20.12 3.85 -9.62
C GLY A 58 19.83 2.44 -9.11
N GLU A 59 20.62 1.97 -8.14
CA GLU A 59 20.48 0.62 -7.56
C GLU A 59 19.32 0.50 -6.56
N LEU A 60 18.91 1.61 -5.93
CA LEU A 60 17.72 1.67 -5.06
C LEU A 60 16.48 1.88 -5.92
N THR A 61 15.93 0.80 -6.47
CA THR A 61 14.70 0.87 -7.25
C THR A 61 13.46 1.04 -6.35
N ARG A 62 12.26 1.18 -6.95
CA ARG A 62 10.99 1.16 -6.21
C ARG A 62 10.54 -0.26 -5.83
N ARG A 63 11.49 -1.21 -5.77
CA ARG A 63 11.22 -2.61 -5.43
C ARG A 63 11.58 -2.87 -3.98
N PRO A 64 10.80 -3.69 -3.25
CA PRO A 64 11.02 -3.94 -1.85
C PRO A 64 12.37 -4.61 -1.61
N SER A 65 12.76 -5.59 -2.44
CA SER A 65 14.07 -6.26 -2.34
C SER A 65 15.25 -5.30 -2.45
N SER A 66 15.16 -4.27 -3.31
CA SER A 66 16.23 -3.29 -3.53
C SER A 66 16.39 -2.28 -2.39
N VAL A 67 15.47 -2.23 -1.42
CA VAL A 67 15.51 -1.32 -0.27
C VAL A 67 15.57 -2.05 1.07
N THR A 68 15.92 -3.34 1.06
CA THR A 68 16.13 -4.12 2.28
C THR A 68 17.31 -3.61 3.10
N GLU A 69 18.34 -3.09 2.42
CA GLU A 69 19.48 -2.36 2.97
C GLU A 69 19.46 -0.94 2.42
N ILE A 70 19.22 0.04 3.29
CA ILE A 70 19.20 1.46 2.91
C ILE A 70 20.45 2.11 3.52
N PRO A 71 21.33 2.71 2.71
CA PRO A 71 22.45 3.49 3.23
C PRO A 71 21.96 4.64 4.12
N PRO A 72 22.67 4.98 5.22
CA PRO A 72 22.32 6.13 6.04
C PRO A 72 22.19 7.41 5.19
N GLY A 73 21.06 8.12 5.31
CA GLY A 73 20.82 9.38 4.58
C GLY A 73 20.04 9.27 3.26
N ALA A 74 19.53 8.10 2.89
CA ALA A 74 18.57 7.99 1.78
C ALA A 74 17.23 8.66 2.15
N LEU A 75 16.55 9.25 1.15
CA LEU A 75 15.26 9.91 1.29
C LEU A 75 14.30 9.33 0.23
N PRO A 76 13.14 8.74 0.60
CA PRO A 76 12.19 8.24 -0.37
C PRO A 76 11.37 9.41 -0.90
N VAL A 77 11.15 9.44 -2.22
CA VAL A 77 10.36 10.50 -2.84
C VAL A 77 8.92 10.02 -3.00
N SER A 78 8.01 10.71 -2.31
CA SER A 78 6.57 10.46 -2.36
C SER A 78 5.96 10.86 -3.72
N PRO A 79 4.96 10.11 -4.24
CA PRO A 79 4.05 10.60 -5.28
C PRO A 79 3.18 11.77 -4.77
N ARG A 80 2.64 12.60 -5.70
CA ARG A 80 1.80 13.78 -5.41
C ARG A 80 0.32 13.41 -5.10
N PRO A 81 -0.60 14.35 -4.78
CA PRO A 81 -1.28 14.48 -3.49
C PRO A 81 -2.73 13.96 -3.45
N THR A 82 -3.13 13.39 -2.31
CA THR A 82 -4.43 13.50 -1.62
C THR A 82 -4.31 12.70 -0.32
N ALA A 83 -4.85 13.15 0.82
CA ALA A 83 -4.66 12.50 2.13
C ALA A 83 -5.02 11.00 2.06
N GLN A 84 -4.01 10.13 2.10
CA GLN A 84 -4.12 8.70 1.82
C GLN A 84 -3.09 7.96 2.69
N ARG A 85 -3.52 6.94 3.44
CA ARG A 85 -2.62 6.14 4.28
C ARG A 85 -2.19 4.91 3.50
N TRP A 86 -0.90 4.63 3.38
CA TRP A 86 -0.42 3.46 2.62
C TRP A 86 0.06 2.42 3.60
N VAL A 87 -0.47 1.21 3.53
CA VAL A 87 -0.22 0.24 4.58
C VAL A 87 -0.12 -1.18 4.03
N ARG A 88 0.93 -1.90 4.47
CA ARG A 88 0.94 -3.36 4.44
C ARG A 88 -0.01 -3.95 5.48
N PRO A 89 -0.50 -5.17 5.28
CA PRO A 89 -1.28 -5.86 6.31
C PRO A 89 -0.44 -6.08 7.59
N SER A 90 -0.72 -5.32 8.65
CA SER A 90 -0.25 -5.62 10.01
C SER A 90 -1.22 -5.13 11.09
N ARG A 91 -1.07 -5.67 12.30
CA ARG A 91 -1.94 -5.39 13.47
C ARG A 91 -1.87 -3.96 14.01
N ARG A 92 -0.79 -3.20 13.81
CA ARG A 92 -0.65 -1.82 14.33
C ARG A 92 -1.27 -0.72 13.46
N PRO A 93 -1.19 -0.76 12.13
CA PRO A 93 -2.00 0.08 11.26
C PRO A 93 -3.48 -0.01 11.59
N ALA A 94 -3.97 -1.21 11.90
CA ALA A 94 -5.33 -1.42 12.39
C ALA A 94 -5.59 -0.63 13.69
N ARG A 95 -4.65 -0.60 14.64
CA ARG A 95 -4.72 0.24 15.87
C ARG A 95 -4.66 1.75 15.61
N THR A 96 -3.98 2.19 14.55
CA THR A 96 -4.00 3.62 14.18
C THR A 96 -5.30 4.00 13.50
N CYS A 97 -5.84 3.12 12.65
CA CYS A 97 -7.11 3.30 11.97
C CYS A 97 -8.30 3.14 12.93
N SER A 98 -8.18 2.33 13.99
CA SER A 98 -9.22 2.18 15.02
C SER A 98 -9.47 3.45 15.85
N ARG A 99 -8.61 4.46 15.73
CA ARG A 99 -8.82 5.78 16.35
C ARG A 99 -9.59 6.73 15.44
N ALA A 100 -9.85 6.35 14.19
CA ALA A 100 -10.66 7.12 13.25
C ALA A 100 -12.14 6.76 13.40
N ALA A 101 -13.02 7.73 13.10
CA ALA A 101 -14.47 7.51 13.11
C ALA A 101 -14.94 6.51 12.05
N SER A 102 -14.16 6.33 10.97
CA SER A 102 -14.31 5.24 10.02
C SER A 102 -13.05 5.04 9.19
N ALA A 103 -12.77 3.79 8.78
CA ALA A 103 -11.64 3.42 7.95
C ALA A 103 -12.09 2.66 6.69
N THR A 104 -11.47 2.97 5.55
CA THR A 104 -11.79 2.37 4.25
C THR A 104 -10.52 1.82 3.62
N PRO A 105 -10.24 0.51 3.76
CA PRO A 105 -9.21 -0.17 2.99
C PRO A 105 -9.60 -0.21 1.52
N ILE A 106 -8.77 0.35 0.64
CA ILE A 106 -8.98 0.36 -0.81
C ILE A 106 -7.85 -0.39 -1.48
N ALA A 107 -8.23 -1.47 -2.16
CA ALA A 107 -7.36 -2.15 -3.11
C ALA A 107 -7.07 -1.21 -4.29
N ALA A 108 -5.81 -0.86 -4.48
CA ALA A 108 -5.40 0.11 -5.51
C ALA A 108 -5.63 -0.45 -6.92
N GLY A 109 -5.33 -1.73 -7.12
CA GLY A 109 -5.30 -2.32 -8.45
C GLY A 109 -4.11 -1.81 -9.26
N GLU A 110 -4.02 -2.28 -10.50
CA GLU A 110 -2.97 -1.90 -11.44
C GLU A 110 -3.57 -1.31 -12.72
N ARG A 111 -2.76 -0.60 -13.51
CA ARG A 111 -3.16 -0.18 -14.86
C ARG A 111 -2.33 -0.91 -15.90
N TRP A 112 -2.99 -1.61 -16.81
CA TRP A 112 -2.33 -2.28 -17.92
C TRP A 112 -2.06 -1.34 -19.09
N GLY A 113 -0.96 -1.60 -19.81
CA GLY A 113 -0.58 -0.83 -21.00
C GLY A 113 -0.07 0.58 -20.70
N VAL A 114 0.22 0.89 -19.43
CA VAL A 114 0.72 2.19 -19.01
C VAL A 114 2.22 2.13 -18.78
N ASN A 115 2.97 3.03 -19.42
CA ASN A 115 4.36 3.29 -19.07
C ASN A 115 4.46 4.65 -18.39
N ILE A 116 4.35 4.67 -17.06
CA ILE A 116 4.43 5.92 -16.27
C ILE A 116 5.82 6.58 -16.28
N PHE A 117 6.82 5.93 -16.90
CA PHE A 117 8.22 6.37 -16.92
C PHE A 117 8.76 6.68 -18.32
N GLY A 118 7.95 6.47 -19.36
CA GLY A 118 8.31 6.76 -20.75
C GLY A 118 7.29 7.66 -21.44
N ASP A 119 7.49 7.82 -22.73
CA ASP A 119 6.67 8.56 -23.70
C ASP A 119 5.43 7.77 -24.16
N GLY A 120 5.04 6.74 -23.41
CA GLY A 120 3.86 5.90 -23.65
C GLY A 120 2.58 6.44 -23.02
N GLU A 121 1.49 5.70 -23.22
CA GLU A 121 0.17 6.01 -22.64
C GLU A 121 0.26 6.18 -21.12
N THR A 122 -0.25 7.30 -20.61
CA THR A 122 -0.30 7.61 -19.17
C THR A 122 -1.58 7.11 -18.50
N SER A 123 -2.49 6.51 -19.26
CA SER A 123 -3.72 5.93 -18.76
C SER A 123 -4.04 4.63 -19.48
N GLY A 124 -4.52 3.65 -18.74
CA GLY A 124 -4.89 2.34 -19.26
C GLY A 124 -5.99 1.74 -18.38
N PRO A 125 -6.59 0.63 -18.82
CA PRO A 125 -7.66 -0.03 -18.09
C PRO A 125 -7.18 -0.40 -16.68
N LEU A 126 -8.05 -0.17 -15.69
CA LEU A 126 -7.83 -0.64 -14.33
C LEU A 126 -8.01 -2.15 -14.29
N ARG A 127 -7.00 -2.85 -13.80
CA ARG A 127 -7.04 -4.27 -13.47
C ARG A 127 -7.22 -4.40 -11.95
N PRO A 128 -8.33 -5.00 -11.48
CA PRO A 128 -8.43 -5.43 -10.09
C PRO A 128 -7.32 -6.43 -9.76
N CYS A 129 -6.59 -6.14 -8.69
CA CYS A 129 -5.48 -6.96 -8.22
C CYS A 129 -5.93 -7.82 -7.04
N VAL A 130 -5.84 -9.15 -7.18
CA VAL A 130 -6.26 -10.07 -6.11
C VAL A 130 -5.39 -9.88 -4.87
N GLU A 131 -4.11 -9.61 -5.04
CA GLU A 131 -3.17 -9.29 -3.96
C GLU A 131 -3.60 -8.05 -3.17
N ASP A 132 -4.04 -6.99 -3.83
CA ASP A 132 -4.51 -5.77 -3.17
C ASP A 132 -5.85 -5.98 -2.47
N GLN A 133 -6.75 -6.74 -3.09
CA GLN A 133 -8.03 -7.14 -2.49
C GLN A 133 -7.81 -7.98 -1.23
N MET A 134 -6.87 -8.93 -1.27
CA MET A 134 -6.48 -9.73 -0.11
C MET A 134 -5.82 -8.88 0.97
N GLY A 135 -4.98 -7.91 0.60
CA GLY A 135 -4.38 -6.99 1.55
C GLY A 135 -5.43 -6.10 2.24
N ALA A 136 -6.40 -5.58 1.49
CA ALA A 136 -7.53 -4.82 2.02
C ALA A 136 -8.38 -5.67 2.97
N GLY A 137 -8.67 -6.92 2.57
CA GLY A 137 -9.33 -7.91 3.40
C GLY A 137 -8.58 -8.21 4.70
N ALA A 138 -7.26 -8.38 4.64
CA ALA A 138 -6.44 -8.64 5.83
C ALA A 138 -6.46 -7.46 6.82
N ILE A 139 -6.48 -6.23 6.33
CA ILE A 139 -6.65 -5.02 7.17
C ILE A 139 -8.04 -5.00 7.80
N ALA A 140 -9.10 -5.28 7.03
CA ALA A 140 -10.46 -5.36 7.55
C ALA A 140 -10.60 -6.45 8.63
N ALA A 141 -10.01 -7.62 8.43
CA ALA A 141 -10.00 -8.72 9.41
C ALA A 141 -9.25 -8.32 10.69
N ALA A 142 -8.12 -7.62 10.57
CA ALA A 142 -7.36 -7.11 11.72
C ALA A 142 -8.15 -6.06 12.51
N LEU A 143 -8.87 -5.16 11.83
CA LEU A 143 -9.74 -4.15 12.46
C LEU A 143 -10.92 -4.80 13.18
N ALA A 144 -11.55 -5.82 12.59
CA ALA A 144 -12.59 -6.60 13.26
C ALA A 144 -12.06 -7.28 14.53
N GLY A 145 -10.83 -7.80 14.50
CA GLY A 145 -10.17 -8.36 15.68
C GLY A 145 -9.92 -7.35 16.81
N LEU A 146 -9.99 -6.04 16.53
CA LEU A 146 -9.95 -4.96 17.51
C LEU A 146 -11.35 -4.54 18.00
N GLY A 147 -12.42 -5.21 17.55
CA GLY A 147 -13.80 -4.96 17.95
C GLY A 147 -14.56 -3.97 17.06
N LEU A 148 -14.01 -3.59 15.90
CA LEU A 148 -14.66 -2.64 14.99
C LEU A 148 -15.74 -3.34 14.15
N ALA A 149 -16.86 -2.67 13.95
CA ALA A 149 -17.96 -3.15 13.13
C ALA A 149 -17.64 -3.03 11.63
N LEU A 150 -17.74 -4.14 10.91
CA LEU A 150 -17.53 -4.21 9.46
C LEU A 150 -18.85 -4.07 8.70
N SER A 151 -18.84 -3.32 7.59
CA SER A 151 -19.90 -3.43 6.58
C SER A 151 -19.93 -4.83 5.96
N ALA A 152 -21.00 -5.19 5.25
CA ALA A 152 -21.15 -6.51 4.65
C ALA A 152 -20.02 -6.80 3.64
N GLU A 153 -19.63 -5.79 2.88
CA GLU A 153 -18.56 -5.81 1.88
C GLU A 153 -17.19 -5.93 2.55
N ALA A 154 -16.93 -5.16 3.62
CA ALA A 154 -15.70 -5.29 4.39
C ALA A 154 -15.59 -6.66 5.07
N ALA A 155 -16.70 -7.22 5.55
CA ALA A 155 -16.76 -8.55 6.12
C ALA A 155 -16.52 -9.64 5.06
N LEU A 156 -17.00 -9.46 3.83
CA LEU A 156 -16.71 -10.37 2.72
C LEU A 156 -15.21 -10.37 2.40
N ALA A 157 -14.61 -9.18 2.24
CA ALA A 157 -13.18 -9.04 1.99
C ALA A 157 -12.33 -9.67 3.11
N ALA A 158 -12.72 -9.46 4.37
CA ALA A 158 -12.02 -10.05 5.52
C ALA A 158 -12.03 -11.60 5.50
N ARG A 159 -13.04 -12.23 4.92
CA ARG A 159 -13.14 -13.70 4.79
C ARG A 159 -12.41 -14.25 3.57
N SER A 160 -12.05 -13.43 2.58
CA SER A 160 -11.46 -13.87 1.32
C SER A 160 -9.93 -13.79 1.28
N VAL A 161 -9.27 -13.68 2.44
CA VAL A 161 -7.80 -13.58 2.52
C VAL A 161 -7.20 -14.98 2.35
N ASP A 162 -6.45 -15.19 1.26
CA ASP A 162 -5.76 -16.44 0.96
C ASP A 162 -4.31 -16.19 0.52
N VAL A 163 -3.36 -16.44 1.44
CA VAL A 163 -1.92 -16.24 1.16
C VAL A 163 -1.42 -17.13 0.01
N THR A 164 -2.05 -18.28 -0.25
CA THR A 164 -1.65 -19.16 -1.35
C THR A 164 -1.99 -18.56 -2.72
N ALA A 165 -3.07 -17.78 -2.80
CA ALA A 165 -3.44 -17.05 -4.00
C ALA A 165 -2.43 -15.94 -4.33
N LEU A 166 -1.73 -15.37 -3.34
CA LEU A 166 -0.68 -14.37 -3.59
C LEU A 166 0.47 -14.96 -4.40
N ALA A 167 0.93 -16.17 -4.06
CA ALA A 167 2.04 -16.82 -4.76
C ALA A 167 1.72 -17.18 -6.21
N THR A 168 0.44 -17.25 -6.57
CA THR A 168 -0.03 -17.71 -7.88
C THR A 168 -0.76 -16.63 -8.69
N CYS A 169 -0.92 -15.42 -8.15
CA CYS A 169 -1.57 -14.32 -8.86
C CYS A 169 -0.73 -13.82 -10.05
N VAL A 170 -1.39 -13.11 -10.97
CA VAL A 170 -0.78 -12.58 -12.19
C VAL A 170 0.45 -11.72 -11.87
N SER A 171 0.34 -10.76 -10.94
CA SER A 171 1.45 -9.87 -10.58
C SER A 171 2.64 -10.62 -9.98
N SER A 172 2.40 -11.64 -9.17
CA SER A 172 3.47 -12.48 -8.63
C SER A 172 4.18 -13.31 -9.70
N ARG A 173 3.43 -13.81 -10.69
CA ARG A 173 4.00 -14.53 -11.84
C ARG A 173 4.86 -13.60 -12.67
N GLU A 174 4.35 -12.42 -13.03
CA GLU A 174 5.10 -11.41 -13.78
C GLU A 174 6.38 -10.99 -13.06
N LEU A 175 6.30 -10.72 -11.75
CA LEU A 175 7.49 -10.41 -10.93
C LEU A 175 8.47 -11.58 -10.90
N THR A 176 7.99 -12.82 -10.74
CA THR A 176 8.86 -14.00 -10.68
C THR A 176 9.55 -14.26 -12.01
N GLU A 177 8.82 -14.19 -13.12
CA GLU A 177 9.36 -14.34 -14.48
C GLU A 177 10.37 -13.25 -14.82
N ALA A 178 10.17 -12.02 -14.30
CA ALA A 178 11.14 -10.93 -14.42
C ALA A 178 12.37 -11.08 -13.49
N GLY A 179 12.46 -12.14 -12.67
CA GLY A 179 13.57 -12.38 -11.75
C GLY A 179 13.45 -11.65 -10.40
N HIS A 180 12.24 -11.23 -10.02
CA HIS A 180 11.94 -10.46 -8.80
C HIS A 180 11.06 -11.23 -7.81
N GLY A 181 11.11 -12.56 -7.83
CA GLY A 181 10.35 -13.41 -6.89
C GLY A 181 10.64 -13.14 -5.41
N GLY A 182 11.80 -12.57 -5.08
CA GLY A 182 12.12 -12.10 -3.73
C GLY A 182 11.14 -11.03 -3.20
N ASP A 183 10.60 -10.19 -4.09
CA ASP A 183 9.60 -9.17 -3.73
C ASP A 183 8.28 -9.83 -3.30
N VAL A 184 7.88 -10.90 -3.99
CA VAL A 184 6.68 -11.70 -3.65
C VAL A 184 6.84 -12.34 -2.28
N VAL A 185 8.00 -12.96 -2.02
CA VAL A 185 8.32 -13.57 -0.71
C VAL A 185 8.30 -12.53 0.41
N LEU A 186 8.82 -11.33 0.16
CA LEU A 186 8.84 -10.27 1.16
C LEU A 186 7.44 -9.71 1.44
N ALA A 187 6.63 -9.52 0.40
CA ALA A 187 5.26 -9.03 0.49
C ALA A 187 4.32 -10.03 1.19
N ALA A 188 4.56 -11.34 1.02
CA ALA A 188 3.79 -12.40 1.66
C ALA A 188 3.94 -12.46 3.19
N ARG A 189 4.96 -11.81 3.75
CA ARG A 189 5.13 -11.74 5.21
C ARG A 189 4.06 -10.84 5.84
N THR A 190 3.36 -11.37 6.82
CA THR A 190 2.34 -10.67 7.61
C THR A 190 2.88 -10.32 8.99
N ASP A 191 2.41 -9.20 9.56
CA ASP A 191 2.76 -8.78 10.94
C ASP A 191 4.28 -8.65 11.21
N VAL A 192 5.09 -8.37 10.18
CA VAL A 192 6.56 -8.20 10.30
C VAL A 192 7.02 -6.74 10.41
N SER A 193 6.10 -5.79 10.32
CA SER A 193 6.38 -4.36 10.41
C SER A 193 5.36 -3.64 11.27
N ASP A 194 5.87 -2.75 12.11
CA ASP A 194 5.10 -1.81 12.91
C ASP A 194 4.90 -0.45 12.20
N ALA A 195 5.46 -0.27 10.99
CA ALA A 195 5.33 0.97 10.24
C ALA A 195 3.90 1.17 9.74
N ALA A 196 3.43 2.42 9.81
CA ALA A 196 2.14 2.80 9.27
C ALA A 196 2.25 4.22 8.68
N PRO A 197 2.78 4.37 7.46
CA PRO A 197 2.99 5.66 6.81
C PRO A 197 1.67 6.42 6.58
N VAL A 198 1.69 7.73 6.75
CA VAL A 198 0.56 8.64 6.50
C VAL A 198 0.97 9.65 5.44
N LEU A 199 0.13 9.85 4.42
CA LEU A 199 0.33 10.98 3.51
C LEU A 199 -0.21 12.26 4.14
N ILE A 200 0.68 13.09 4.69
CA ILE A 200 0.37 14.41 5.23
C ILE A 200 0.88 15.44 4.22
N GLU A 201 -0.03 16.26 3.69
CA GLU A 201 0.31 17.25 2.68
C GLU A 201 1.15 16.64 1.54
N GLY A 202 0.81 15.47 0.99
CA GLY A 202 1.59 14.89 -0.12
C GLY A 202 3.01 14.43 0.24
N VAL A 203 3.31 14.23 1.52
CA VAL A 203 4.54 13.62 2.03
C VAL A 203 4.17 12.39 2.85
N LEU A 204 4.75 11.23 2.54
CA LEU A 204 4.56 9.99 3.31
C LEU A 204 5.43 10.02 4.57
N THR A 205 4.83 10.17 5.75
CA THR A 205 5.52 10.24 7.05
C THR A 205 5.24 9.02 7.92
#